data_AF-E1Z7J0-F1
#
_entry.id   AF-E1Z7J0-F1
#
_cell.length_a   1.000
_cell.length_b   1.000
_cell.length_c   1.000
_cell.angle_alpha   90.00
_cell.angle_beta   90.00
_cell.angle_gamma   90.00
#
_symmetry.space_group_name_H-M   'P 1'
#
loop_
_entity.id
_entity.type
_entity.pdbx_description
1 polymer ?
#
loop_
_entity_poly.entity_id
_entity_poly.type
_entity_poly.pdbx_seq_one_letter_code
_entity_poly.pdbx_strand_id
1 'polypeptide(L)'
;GYLPGSDRATTTQESSTLAGVQAACDVLQPGGLCSILCYTGHPGGMEEYQAVKALVAALPPSRWNSSEVRLLNRPDAPALLLLWKRL
;
A
#
# COMPACT_ATOMS: atom_id res chain seq x y z
N GLY A 1 10.74 -9.76 6.97
CA GLY A 1 9.41 -9.15 7.01
C GLY A 1 8.85 -9.23 8.41
N TYR A 2 7.62 -8.79 8.62
CA TYR A 2 7.00 -8.70 9.94
C TYR A 2 6.27 -9.98 10.40
N LEU A 3 6.36 -11.08 9.63
CA LEU A 3 5.67 -12.34 9.96
C LEU A 3 6.29 -12.99 11.21
N PRO A 4 5.52 -13.24 12.29
CA PRO A 4 6.03 -13.89 13.48
C PRO A 4 6.61 -15.28 13.17
N GLY A 5 7.83 -15.56 13.64
CA GLY A 5 8.50 -16.84 13.43
C GLY A 5 9.16 -17.01 12.05
N SER A 6 9.07 -16.00 11.16
CA SER A 6 9.80 -16.03 9.89
C SER A 6 11.19 -15.42 10.02
N ASP A 7 12.07 -15.73 9.05
CA ASP A 7 13.29 -14.97 8.86
C ASP A 7 12.93 -13.49 8.58
N ARG A 8 13.46 -12.59 9.41
CA ARG A 8 13.25 -11.14 9.25
C ARG A 8 13.87 -10.61 7.96
N ALA A 9 14.80 -11.33 7.33
CA ALA A 9 15.34 -11.02 6.01
C ALA A 9 14.32 -11.23 4.88
N THR A 10 13.27 -12.05 5.06
CA THR A 10 12.24 -12.27 4.04
C THR A 10 11.25 -11.12 4.03
N THR A 11 11.50 -10.06 3.27
CA THR A 11 10.64 -8.88 3.13
C THR A 11 10.18 -8.71 1.69
N THR A 12 9.14 -7.91 1.47
CA THR A 12 8.79 -7.44 0.14
C THR A 12 9.93 -6.61 -0.46
N GLN A 13 9.86 -6.38 -1.77
CA GLN A 13 10.70 -5.43 -2.47
C GLN A 13 9.80 -4.52 -3.30
N GLU A 14 10.22 -3.27 -3.50
CA GLU A 14 9.48 -2.25 -4.25
C GLU A 14 8.83 -2.79 -5.53
N SER A 15 9.61 -3.43 -6.42
CA SER A 15 9.12 -3.98 -7.69
C SER A 15 8.00 -5.01 -7.52
N SER A 16 8.15 -5.92 -6.56
CA SER A 16 7.15 -6.95 -6.24
C SER A 16 5.90 -6.37 -5.59
N THR A 17 6.06 -5.36 -4.73
CA THR A 17 4.95 -4.66 -4.06
C THR A 17 4.11 -3.91 -5.09
N LEU A 18 4.75 -3.15 -5.99
CA LEU A 18 4.04 -2.42 -7.05
C LEU A 18 3.29 -3.36 -8.00
N ALA A 19 3.91 -4.48 -8.40
CA ALA A 19 3.25 -5.49 -9.24
C ALA A 19 2.00 -6.08 -8.55
N GLY A 20 2.09 -6.38 -7.26
CA GLY A 20 0.95 -6.88 -6.47
C GLY A 20 -0.19 -5.87 -6.36
N VAL A 21 0.13 -4.58 -6.13
CA VAL A 21 -0.88 -3.52 -6.06
C VAL A 21 -1.56 -3.31 -7.41
N GLN A 22 -0.79 -3.31 -8.51
CA GLN A 22 -1.38 -3.20 -9.86
C GLN A 22 -2.31 -4.38 -10.16
N ALA A 23 -1.87 -5.61 -9.87
CA ALA A 23 -2.71 -6.80 -10.05
C ALA A 23 -3.99 -6.73 -9.21
N ALA A 24 -3.92 -6.22 -7.98
CA ALA A 24 -5.09 -6.00 -7.13
C ALA A 24 -6.07 -5.00 -7.77
N CYS A 25 -5.57 -3.87 -8.30
CA CYS A 25 -6.38 -2.88 -9.00
C CYS A 25 -7.11 -3.44 -10.23
N ASP A 26 -6.45 -4.35 -10.95
CA ASP A 26 -6.98 -4.97 -12.16
C ASP A 26 -8.13 -5.93 -11.85
N VAL A 27 -8.02 -6.75 -10.81
CA VAL A 27 -9.03 -7.75 -10.44
C VAL A 27 -10.19 -7.19 -9.62
N LEU A 28 -9.99 -6.06 -8.91
CA LEU A 28 -11.01 -5.47 -8.05
C LEU A 28 -12.24 -5.07 -8.87
N GLN A 29 -13.43 -5.44 -8.41
CA GLN A 29 -14.68 -5.11 -9.10
C GLN A 29 -15.10 -3.64 -8.84
N PRO A 30 -15.88 -3.01 -9.73
CA PRO A 30 -16.50 -1.73 -9.45
C PRO A 30 -17.27 -1.76 -8.11
N GLY A 31 -17.13 -0.70 -7.31
CA GLY A 31 -17.62 -0.65 -5.93
C GLY A 31 -16.71 -1.32 -4.89
N GLY A 32 -15.70 -2.09 -5.31
CA GLY A 32 -14.79 -2.79 -4.42
C GLY A 32 -13.78 -1.88 -3.70
N LEU A 33 -13.31 -2.33 -2.53
CA LEU A 33 -12.33 -1.64 -1.70
C LEU A 33 -11.08 -2.52 -1.52
N CYS A 34 -9.91 -1.91 -1.70
CA CYS A 34 -8.62 -2.50 -1.34
C CYS A 34 -7.98 -1.70 -0.20
N SER A 35 -7.47 -2.39 0.82
CA SER A 35 -6.71 -1.79 1.91
C SER A 35 -5.27 -2.29 1.87
N ILE A 36 -4.32 -1.36 1.97
CA ILE A 36 -2.87 -1.65 1.94
C ILE A 36 -2.25 -1.06 3.19
N LEU A 37 -1.71 -1.91 4.06
CA LEU A 37 -1.02 -1.49 5.28
C LEU A 37 0.49 -1.46 5.06
N CYS A 38 1.08 -0.28 5.08
CA CYS A 38 2.49 -0.05 4.82
C CYS A 38 3.28 0.10 6.13
N TYR A 39 4.15 -0.87 6.42
CA TYR A 39 5.08 -0.80 7.56
C TYR A 39 6.34 -0.05 7.17
N THR A 40 6.48 1.20 7.62
CA THR A 40 7.58 2.10 7.19
C THR A 40 8.85 2.00 8.04
N GLY A 41 8.78 1.36 9.21
CA GLY A 41 9.86 1.38 10.21
C GLY A 41 11.01 0.38 10.00
N HIS A 42 11.04 -0.37 8.90
CA HIS A 42 12.13 -1.30 8.59
C HIS A 42 12.96 -0.81 7.39
N PRO A 43 14.22 -1.28 7.23
CA PRO A 43 15.01 -0.96 6.05
C PRO A 43 14.23 -1.28 4.75
N GLY A 44 14.14 -0.31 3.83
CA GLY A 44 13.36 -0.42 2.59
C GLY A 44 11.87 -0.12 2.72
N GLY A 45 11.31 -0.10 3.94
CA GLY A 45 9.87 0.07 4.15
C GLY A 45 9.37 1.47 3.81
N MET A 46 10.21 2.50 3.99
CA MET A 46 9.87 3.87 3.59
C MET A 46 9.85 4.02 2.07
N GLU A 47 10.85 3.45 1.39
CA GLU A 47 10.97 3.45 -0.07
C GLU A 47 9.78 2.74 -0.72
N GLU A 48 9.43 1.55 -0.23
CA GLU A 48 8.23 0.82 -0.69
C GLU A 48 6.95 1.62 -0.49
N TYR A 49 6.76 2.20 0.70
CA TYR A 49 5.60 3.03 0.98
C TYR A 49 5.50 4.22 0.04
N GLN A 50 6.60 4.95 -0.23
CA GLN A 50 6.58 6.07 -1.16
C GLN A 50 6.24 5.63 -2.59
N ALA A 51 6.78 4.51 -3.03
CA ALA A 51 6.49 3.95 -4.35
C ALA A 51 5.01 3.57 -4.49
N VAL A 52 4.44 2.86 -3.52
CA VAL A 52 3.01 2.50 -3.51
C VAL A 52 2.14 3.75 -3.44
N LYS A 53 2.48 4.70 -2.57
CA LYS A 53 1.76 5.97 -2.45
C LYS A 53 1.74 6.74 -3.76
N ALA A 54 2.87 6.81 -4.48
CA ALA A 54 2.96 7.46 -5.77
C ALA A 54 2.07 6.76 -6.82
N LEU A 55 2.09 5.43 -6.87
CA LEU A 55 1.24 4.64 -7.76
C LEU A 55 -0.25 4.93 -7.51
N VAL A 56 -0.69 4.85 -6.25
CA VAL A 56 -2.13 4.99 -5.93
C VAL A 56 -2.63 6.43 -6.04
N ALA A 57 -1.75 7.41 -5.85
CA ALA A 57 -2.06 8.82 -6.06
C ALA A 57 -2.21 9.18 -7.56
N ALA A 58 -1.57 8.40 -8.45
CA ALA A 58 -1.66 8.59 -9.90
C ALA A 58 -2.90 7.93 -10.53
N LEU A 59 -3.69 7.18 -9.76
CA LEU A 59 -4.90 6.53 -10.28
C LEU A 59 -5.94 7.58 -10.75
N PRO A 60 -6.64 7.35 -11.89
CA PRO A 60 -7.60 8.31 -12.40
C PRO A 60 -8.76 8.58 -11.41
N PRO A 61 -8.98 9.83 -10.97
CA PRO A 61 -10.05 10.16 -10.01
C PRO A 61 -11.47 9.85 -10.50
N SER A 62 -11.65 9.72 -11.82
CA SER A 62 -12.90 9.28 -12.43
C SER A 62 -13.23 7.81 -12.14
N ARG A 63 -12.23 6.99 -11.81
CA ARG A 63 -12.36 5.54 -11.56
C ARG A 63 -11.99 5.13 -10.15
N TRP A 64 -11.21 5.94 -9.44
CA TRP A 64 -10.66 5.58 -8.14
C TRP A 64 -10.77 6.73 -7.16
N ASN A 65 -11.03 6.39 -5.91
CA ASN A 65 -10.82 7.26 -4.75
C ASN A 65 -9.73 6.63 -3.89
N SER A 66 -8.60 7.33 -3.76
CA SER A 66 -7.46 6.89 -2.96
C SER A 66 -7.35 7.78 -1.72
N SER A 67 -7.21 7.19 -0.53
CA SER A 67 -7.01 7.93 0.71
C SER A 67 -5.91 7.31 1.57
N GLU A 68 -5.35 8.13 2.45
CA GLU A 68 -4.29 7.75 3.37
C GLU A 68 -4.73 8.07 4.81
N VAL A 69 -4.54 7.11 5.70
CA VAL A 69 -4.76 7.25 7.14
C VAL A 69 -3.43 7.04 7.86
N ARG A 70 -3.02 8.05 8.64
CA ARG A 70 -1.81 8.01 9.48
C ARG A 70 -2.13 8.50 10.88
N LEU A 71 -1.39 7.98 11.85
CA LEU A 71 -1.43 8.48 13.23
C LEU A 71 -0.59 9.76 13.33
N LEU A 72 -1.22 10.86 13.72
CA LEU A 72 -0.59 12.19 13.76
C LEU A 72 0.56 12.29 14.78
N ASN A 73 0.45 11.59 15.91
CA ASN A 73 1.42 11.61 16.99
C ASN A 73 2.31 10.36 17.03
N ARG A 74 2.24 9.48 16.01
CA ARG A 74 3.05 8.28 15.89
C ARG A 74 3.57 8.15 14.46
N PRO A 75 4.56 8.96 14.06
CA PRO A 75 5.03 9.03 12.68
C PRO A 75 5.60 7.70 12.15
N ASP A 76 6.13 6.86 13.05
CA ASP A 76 6.70 5.54 12.76
C ASP A 76 5.65 4.42 12.70
N ALA A 77 4.38 4.73 13.00
CA ALA A 77 3.30 3.76 12.87
C ALA A 77 3.00 3.48 11.38
N PRO A 78 2.51 2.28 11.06
CA PRO A 78 2.12 1.94 9.69
C PRO A 78 1.12 2.95 9.10
N ALA A 79 1.29 3.25 7.81
CA ALA A 79 0.33 4.03 7.05
C ALA A 79 -0.69 3.09 6.40
N LEU A 80 -1.98 3.43 6.47
CA LEU A 80 -3.03 2.69 5.78
C LEU A 80 -3.44 3.46 4.52
N LEU A 81 -3.28 2.82 3.36
CA LEU A 81 -3.79 3.31 2.08
C LEU A 81 -5.10 2.58 1.76
N LEU A 82 -6.12 3.32 1.36
CA LEU A 82 -7.43 2.80 0.98
C LEU A 82 -7.75 3.19 -0.47
N LEU A 83 -8.07 2.19 -1.29
CA LEU A 83 -8.39 2.35 -2.71
C LEU A 83 -9.81 1.86 -2.98
N TRP A 84 -10.71 2.79 -3.26
CA TRP A 84 -12.09 2.47 -3.61
C TRP A 84 -12.29 2.62 -5.12
N LYS A 85 -12.67 1.52 -5.80
CA LYS A 85 -12.99 1.51 -7.22
C LYS A 85 -14.42 2.01 -7.41
N ARG A 86 -14.57 3.12 -8.14
CA ARG A 86 -15.86 3.73 -8.42
C ARG A 86 -16.69 2.81 -9.34
N LEU A 87 -18.01 2.95 -9.26
CA LEU A 87 -18.98 2.25 -10.13
C LEU A 87 -18.87 2.74 -11.58
#